data_AF-A0A023EPU2-F1
#
_entry.id   AF-A0A023EPU2-F1
#
_cell.length_a   1.000
_cell.length_b   1.000
_cell.length_c   1.000
_cell.angle_alpha   90.00
_cell.angle_beta   90.00
_cell.angle_gamma   90.00
#
_symmetry.space_group_name_H-M   'P 1'
#
loop_
_entity.id
_entity.type
_entity.pdbx_description
1 polymer ?
#
loop_
_entity_poly.entity_id
_entity_poly.type
_entity_poly.pdbx_seq_one_letter_code
_entity_poly.pdbx_strand_id
1 'polypeptide(L)'
;MAFSTQRAFLNVPYRNEEPPLPDGKRSDCQLKSYESCTDVRAWSLDPAITSKFLIDVARKSRFQRKLPRPSGDYQLTRAYLQHLSTEELVDYVMSIMLELKQIKSKVQRIELERNDLGEQLMSVQQMAEACEQEKEELILVQQRSALFDPDQMDQEMIDLRDMILALKEKADKYDCLEKENKCMKKKLEEFCGEKSKPKSSFDEGACGDSVPMTCEKMKAELQLYKQHYEQLKVEKRALMEQVQLLKLRDCKYWEMKNRLTEEESKRGCLQNKIDDLLCER
;
A
#
# COMPACT_ATOMS: atom_id res chain seq x y z
N MET A 1 -7.97 25.85 -76.23
CA MET A 1 -8.01 26.43 -74.87
C MET A 1 -8.34 25.32 -73.89
N ALA A 2 -7.43 25.05 -72.95
CA ALA A 2 -7.43 23.83 -72.14
C ALA A 2 -8.16 24.05 -70.80
N PHE A 3 -9.23 23.28 -70.56
CA PHE A 3 -9.95 23.22 -69.28
C PHE A 3 -9.25 22.34 -68.23
N SER A 4 -8.09 21.76 -68.54
CA SER A 4 -7.40 20.79 -67.68
C SER A 4 -6.41 21.41 -66.69
N THR A 5 -6.10 22.71 -66.79
CA THR A 5 -5.02 23.34 -65.98
C THR A 5 -5.50 23.95 -64.67
N GLN A 6 -6.80 24.15 -64.47
CA GLN A 6 -7.33 24.78 -63.23
C GLN A 6 -7.49 23.79 -62.06
N ARG A 7 -7.74 22.49 -62.32
CA ARG A 7 -7.92 21.49 -61.25
C ARG A 7 -6.60 21.11 -60.54
N ALA A 8 -5.47 21.23 -61.23
CA ALA A 8 -4.16 20.88 -60.68
C ALA A 8 -3.61 21.94 -59.70
N PHE A 9 -4.08 23.19 -59.78
CA PHE A 9 -3.59 24.29 -58.93
C PHE A 9 -4.28 24.35 -57.55
N LEU A 10 -5.43 23.71 -57.38
CA LEU A 10 -6.23 23.75 -56.14
C LEU A 10 -6.04 22.50 -55.25
N ASN A 11 -5.33 21.48 -55.71
CA ASN A 11 -5.01 20.28 -54.92
C ASN A 11 -3.60 20.39 -54.33
N VAL A 12 -3.45 21.18 -53.26
CA VAL A 12 -2.25 21.15 -52.41
C VAL A 12 -2.52 20.19 -51.25
N PRO A 13 -1.85 19.03 -51.16
CA PRO A 13 -2.09 18.07 -50.08
C PRO A 13 -1.63 18.64 -48.74
N TYR A 14 -2.43 18.44 -47.68
CA TYR A 14 -2.04 18.80 -46.32
C TYR A 14 -0.96 17.84 -45.80
N ARG A 15 -0.15 18.29 -44.84
CA ARG A 15 1.05 17.58 -44.32
C ARG A 15 0.83 16.15 -43.77
N ASN A 16 -0.43 15.73 -43.60
CA ASN A 16 -0.82 14.42 -43.06
C ASN A 16 -1.63 13.57 -44.06
N GLU A 17 -1.79 13.99 -45.30
CA GLU A 17 -2.44 13.18 -46.34
C GLU A 17 -1.37 12.41 -47.13
N GLU A 18 -1.56 11.10 -47.26
CA GLU A 18 -0.75 10.30 -48.19
C GLU A 18 -0.92 10.88 -49.60
N PRO A 19 0.16 10.96 -50.41
CA PRO A 19 0.08 11.48 -51.75
C PRO A 19 -1.04 10.75 -52.49
N PRO A 20 -2.01 11.45 -53.12
CA PRO A 20 -3.01 10.77 -53.92
C PRO A 20 -2.24 9.95 -54.95
N LEU A 21 -2.49 8.63 -54.93
CA LEU A 21 -1.93 7.71 -55.91
C LEU A 21 -2.14 8.37 -57.27
N PRO A 22 -1.10 8.45 -58.13
CA PRO A 22 -1.28 9.01 -59.45
C PRO A 22 -2.49 8.30 -60.03
N ASP A 23 -3.51 9.09 -60.37
CA ASP A 23 -4.75 8.63 -60.97
C ASP A 23 -4.29 8.01 -62.27
N GLY A 24 -3.91 6.75 -62.16
CA GLY A 24 -3.31 5.99 -63.21
C GLY A 24 -4.44 6.01 -64.17
N LYS A 25 -4.29 6.80 -65.26
CA LYS A 25 -4.97 6.48 -66.49
C LYS A 25 -4.86 4.98 -66.52
N ARG A 26 -5.99 4.30 -66.31
CA ARG A 26 -6.08 2.92 -66.72
C ARG A 26 -5.53 3.06 -68.12
N SER A 27 -4.35 2.53 -68.36
CA SER A 27 -4.10 2.05 -69.67
C SER A 27 -5.15 0.93 -69.74
N ASP A 28 -6.37 1.33 -70.11
CA ASP A 28 -7.31 0.56 -70.87
C ASP A 28 -6.63 0.27 -72.22
N CYS A 29 -5.35 -0.10 -72.23
CA CYS A 29 -4.97 -1.30 -72.91
C CYS A 29 -5.70 -2.47 -72.19
N GLN A 30 -7.04 -2.49 -72.33
CA GLN A 30 -7.65 -3.59 -73.04
C GLN A 30 -6.56 -4.06 -74.00
N LEU A 31 -6.01 -5.24 -73.78
CA LEU A 31 -5.48 -6.00 -74.91
C LEU A 31 -6.58 -5.80 -75.94
N LYS A 32 -6.36 -4.94 -76.94
CA LYS A 32 -7.36 -4.72 -77.97
C LYS A 32 -7.60 -6.14 -78.41
N SER A 33 -8.78 -6.67 -78.11
CA SER A 33 -9.15 -7.91 -78.74
C SER A 33 -9.10 -7.50 -80.20
N TYR A 34 -8.12 -8.01 -80.94
CA TYR A 34 -7.98 -7.76 -82.36
C TYR A 34 -9.12 -8.49 -83.11
N GLU A 35 -10.29 -8.61 -82.48
CA GLU A 35 -11.57 -9.06 -83.00
C GLU A 35 -12.11 -8.10 -84.07
N SER A 36 -11.51 -6.91 -84.24
CA SER A 36 -11.78 -6.06 -85.42
C SER A 36 -11.01 -6.48 -86.67
N CYS A 37 -10.11 -7.46 -86.59
CA CYS A 37 -9.51 -8.10 -87.77
C CYS A 37 -10.29 -9.38 -88.05
N THR A 38 -11.12 -9.37 -89.08
CA THR A 38 -11.88 -10.52 -89.57
C THR A 38 -11.01 -11.66 -90.12
N ASP A 39 -9.67 -11.55 -90.02
CA ASP A 39 -8.73 -12.55 -90.48
C ASP A 39 -7.78 -12.98 -89.37
N VAL A 40 -8.03 -14.18 -88.85
CA VAL A 40 -7.28 -14.83 -87.76
C VAL A 40 -5.85 -15.21 -88.20
N ARG A 41 -5.48 -15.06 -89.48
CA ARG A 41 -4.16 -15.42 -90.02
C ARG A 41 -3.14 -14.27 -90.09
N ALA A 42 -3.56 -13.02 -90.06
CA ALA A 42 -2.67 -11.89 -90.38
C ALA A 42 -1.67 -11.53 -89.26
N TRP A 43 -2.10 -11.58 -88.01
CA TRP A 43 -1.29 -11.23 -86.83
C TRP A 43 -0.16 -12.23 -86.52
N SER A 44 -0.36 -13.53 -86.78
CA SER A 44 0.68 -14.57 -86.57
C SER A 44 1.76 -14.57 -87.65
N LEU A 45 1.51 -13.91 -88.77
CA LEU A 45 2.43 -13.82 -89.92
C LEU A 45 3.33 -12.58 -89.85
N ASP A 46 2.98 -11.57 -89.04
CA ASP A 46 3.83 -10.41 -88.80
C ASP A 46 4.82 -10.68 -87.65
N PRO A 47 6.13 -10.82 -87.93
CA PRO A 47 7.15 -11.10 -86.91
C PRO A 47 7.26 -10.02 -85.84
N ALA A 48 6.95 -8.77 -86.17
CA ALA A 48 7.05 -7.65 -85.24
C ALA A 48 5.89 -7.64 -84.24
N ILE A 49 4.67 -7.93 -84.71
CA ILE A 49 3.48 -8.00 -83.86
C ILE A 49 3.54 -9.24 -82.95
N THR A 50 3.94 -10.39 -83.49
CA THR A 50 4.12 -11.63 -82.71
C THR A 50 5.23 -11.51 -81.65
N SER A 51 6.38 -10.94 -82.00
CA SER A 51 7.47 -10.68 -81.05
C SER A 51 7.02 -9.77 -79.92
N LYS A 52 6.33 -8.67 -80.24
CA LYS A 52 5.79 -7.75 -79.23
C LYS A 52 4.76 -8.43 -78.32
N PHE A 53 3.87 -9.25 -78.89
CA PHE A 53 2.92 -10.06 -78.11
C PHE A 53 3.63 -11.02 -77.16
N LEU A 54 4.63 -11.78 -77.64
CA LEU A 54 5.39 -12.71 -76.80
C LEU A 54 6.16 -11.98 -75.69
N ILE A 55 6.72 -10.80 -75.98
CA ILE A 55 7.40 -9.96 -74.98
C ILE A 55 6.41 -9.43 -73.95
N ASP A 56 5.23 -8.97 -74.35
CA ASP A 56 4.20 -8.47 -73.43
C ASP A 56 3.63 -9.60 -72.56
N VAL A 57 3.42 -10.80 -73.12
CA VAL A 57 3.04 -12.00 -72.36
C VAL A 57 4.14 -12.40 -71.39
N ALA A 58 5.40 -12.43 -71.83
CA ALA A 58 6.55 -12.74 -70.97
C ALA A 58 6.77 -11.70 -69.87
N ARG A 59 6.52 -10.41 -70.14
CA ARG A 59 6.59 -9.36 -69.13
C ARG A 59 5.43 -9.46 -68.14
N LYS A 60 4.21 -9.74 -68.60
CA LYS A 60 3.06 -9.94 -67.70
C LYS A 60 3.20 -11.19 -66.83
N SER A 61 3.79 -12.26 -67.34
CA SER A 61 4.02 -13.48 -66.55
C SER A 61 5.19 -13.35 -65.58
N ARG A 62 6.25 -12.61 -65.94
CA ARG A 62 7.43 -12.38 -65.07
C ARG A 62 7.22 -11.30 -64.01
N PHE A 63 6.32 -10.34 -64.26
CA PHE A 63 6.04 -9.24 -63.34
C PHE A 63 4.58 -9.31 -62.88
N GLN A 64 4.25 -10.34 -62.09
CA GLN A 64 3.02 -10.30 -61.30
C GLN A 64 3.15 -9.15 -60.29
N ARG A 65 2.23 -8.17 -60.38
CA ARG A 65 2.14 -7.10 -59.38
C ARG A 65 1.65 -7.73 -58.08
N LYS A 66 2.50 -7.71 -57.05
CA LYS A 66 2.10 -8.07 -55.68
C LYS A 66 0.83 -7.29 -55.33
N LEU A 67 -0.25 -8.01 -55.03
CA LEU A 67 -1.48 -7.37 -54.58
C LEU A 67 -1.21 -6.65 -53.26
N PRO A 68 -1.67 -5.40 -53.09
CA PRO A 68 -1.54 -4.70 -51.82
C PRO A 68 -2.28 -5.49 -50.73
N ARG A 69 -1.66 -5.55 -49.54
CA ARG A 69 -2.24 -6.26 -48.40
C ARG A 69 -3.49 -5.49 -47.94
N PRO A 70 -4.64 -6.17 -47.74
CA PRO A 70 -5.79 -5.54 -47.10
C PRO A 70 -5.40 -5.21 -45.66
N SER A 71 -5.37 -3.92 -45.32
CA SER A 71 -5.14 -3.41 -43.97
C SER A 71 -6.48 -3.02 -43.33
N GLY A 72 -6.67 -3.37 -42.06
CA GLY A 72 -7.88 -3.07 -41.27
C GLY A 72 -8.77 -4.29 -41.00
N ASP A 73 -10.04 -4.04 -40.61
CA ASP A 73 -11.06 -5.07 -40.28
C ASP A 73 -11.52 -5.91 -41.48
N TYR A 74 -10.94 -5.69 -42.66
CA TYR A 74 -11.27 -6.40 -43.88
C TYR A 74 -10.74 -7.84 -43.84
N GLN A 75 -11.68 -8.77 -43.62
CA GLN A 75 -11.45 -10.20 -43.75
C GLN A 75 -10.97 -10.54 -45.16
N LEU A 76 -10.09 -11.53 -45.28
CA LEU A 76 -9.72 -12.17 -46.56
C LEU A 76 -10.98 -12.48 -47.37
N THR A 77 -11.27 -11.67 -48.38
CA THR A 77 -12.44 -11.92 -49.24
C THR A 77 -12.10 -13.03 -50.24
N ARG A 78 -13.12 -13.80 -50.63
CA ARG A 78 -12.99 -14.86 -51.64
C ARG A 78 -12.38 -14.34 -52.96
N ALA A 79 -12.71 -13.10 -53.35
CA ALA A 79 -12.17 -12.45 -54.54
C ALA A 79 -10.66 -12.20 -54.44
N TYR A 80 -10.18 -11.77 -53.27
CA TYR A 80 -8.75 -11.56 -53.02
C TYR A 80 -7.96 -12.87 -53.07
N LEU A 81 -8.49 -13.93 -52.45
CA LEU A 81 -7.89 -15.27 -52.45
C LEU A 81 -7.77 -15.90 -53.85
N GLN A 82 -8.71 -15.60 -54.75
CA GLN A 82 -8.66 -16.11 -56.13
C GLN A 82 -7.52 -15.52 -56.96
N HIS A 83 -6.96 -14.38 -56.53
CA HIS A 83 -5.95 -13.64 -57.29
C HIS A 83 -4.55 -13.79 -56.67
N LEU A 84 -4.44 -14.48 -55.52
CA LEU A 84 -3.19 -14.76 -54.84
C LEU A 84 -2.53 -16.03 -55.40
N SER A 85 -1.23 -15.95 -55.60
CA SER A 85 -0.39 -17.14 -55.78
C SER A 85 -0.21 -17.89 -54.45
N THR A 86 0.21 -19.15 -54.53
CA THR A 86 0.53 -19.96 -53.34
C THR A 86 1.67 -19.36 -52.52
N GLU A 87 2.66 -18.75 -53.17
CA GLU A 87 3.79 -18.10 -52.50
C GLU A 87 3.35 -16.84 -51.73
N GLU A 88 2.51 -16.00 -52.33
CA GLU A 88 1.98 -14.80 -51.67
C GLU A 88 1.05 -15.15 -50.49
N LEU A 89 0.31 -16.25 -50.59
CA LEU A 89 -0.52 -16.75 -49.48
C LEU A 89 0.36 -17.23 -48.32
N VAL A 90 1.47 -17.92 -48.60
CA VAL A 90 2.44 -18.34 -47.57
C VAL A 90 3.04 -17.13 -46.88
N ASP A 91 3.49 -16.12 -47.64
CA ASP A 91 4.01 -14.86 -47.08
C ASP A 91 2.97 -14.16 -46.18
N TYR A 92 1.70 -14.15 -46.60
CA TYR A 92 0.61 -13.56 -45.83
C TYR A 92 0.37 -14.30 -44.51
N VAL A 93 0.30 -15.63 -44.53
CA VAL A 93 0.14 -16.47 -43.33
C VAL A 93 1.33 -16.26 -42.39
N MET A 94 2.55 -16.22 -42.91
CA MET A 94 3.76 -16.02 -42.11
C MET A 94 3.77 -14.64 -41.43
N SER A 95 3.32 -13.60 -42.14
CA SER A 95 3.16 -12.26 -41.57
C SER A 95 2.11 -12.23 -40.45
N ILE A 96 0.96 -12.88 -40.63
CA ILE A 96 -0.07 -12.98 -39.57
C ILE A 96 0.47 -13.74 -38.36
N MET A 97 1.21 -14.83 -38.58
CA MET A 97 1.81 -15.60 -37.48
C MET A 97 2.79 -14.75 -36.66
N LEU A 98 3.55 -13.86 -37.31
CA LEU A 98 4.44 -12.92 -36.63
C LEU A 98 3.64 -11.86 -35.85
N GLU A 99 2.60 -11.29 -36.44
CA GLU A 99 1.71 -10.33 -35.76
C GLU A 99 1.02 -10.95 -34.55
N LEU A 100 0.50 -12.18 -34.67
CA LEU A 100 -0.08 -12.93 -33.57
C LEU A 100 0.93 -13.18 -32.44
N LYS A 101 2.17 -13.54 -32.77
CA LYS A 101 3.24 -13.68 -31.77
C LYS A 101 3.53 -12.37 -31.04
N GLN A 102 3.57 -11.25 -31.77
CA GLN A 102 3.78 -9.93 -31.17
C GLN A 102 2.61 -9.49 -30.30
N ILE A 103 1.37 -9.75 -30.73
CA ILE A 103 0.17 -9.44 -29.95
C ILE A 103 0.18 -10.28 -28.67
N LYS A 104 0.49 -11.57 -28.77
CA LYS A 104 0.58 -12.46 -27.61
C LYS A 104 1.60 -11.95 -26.57
N SER A 105 2.78 -11.51 -27.00
CA SER A 105 3.79 -10.97 -26.08
C SER A 105 3.39 -9.61 -25.48
N LYS A 106 2.63 -8.78 -26.22
CA LYS A 106 2.03 -7.56 -25.68
C LYS A 106 0.98 -7.86 -24.62
N VAL A 107 0.08 -8.81 -24.88
CA VAL A 107 -0.96 -9.22 -23.91
C VAL A 107 -0.31 -9.74 -22.62
N GLN A 108 0.71 -10.60 -22.72
CA GLN A 108 1.43 -11.10 -21.55
C GLN A 108 2.07 -9.99 -20.72
N ARG A 109 2.63 -8.94 -21.36
CA ARG A 109 3.16 -7.78 -20.62
C ARG A 109 2.07 -6.99 -19.92
N ILE A 110 0.94 -6.76 -20.59
CA ILE A 110 -0.20 -6.04 -19.99
C ILE A 110 -0.75 -6.82 -18.79
N GLU A 111 -0.82 -8.15 -18.86
CA GLU A 111 -1.25 -8.99 -17.75
C GLU A 111 -0.31 -8.90 -16.54
N LEU A 112 1.01 -8.86 -16.77
CA LEU A 112 2.01 -8.65 -15.72
C LEU A 112 1.86 -7.26 -15.09
N GLU A 113 1.81 -6.19 -15.90
CA GLU A 113 1.62 -4.82 -15.42
C GLU A 113 0.32 -4.65 -14.61
N ARG A 114 -0.76 -5.32 -15.05
CA ARG A 114 -2.04 -5.31 -14.32
C ARG A 114 -1.92 -5.97 -12.95
N ASN A 115 -1.17 -7.05 -12.83
CA ASN A 115 -0.96 -7.72 -11.55
C ASN A 115 -0.12 -6.85 -10.61
N ASP A 116 0.95 -6.25 -11.11
CA ASP A 116 1.79 -5.32 -10.34
C ASP A 116 1.00 -4.10 -9.84
N LEU A 117 0.16 -3.51 -10.70
CA LEU A 117 -0.76 -2.43 -10.32
C LEU A 117 -1.79 -2.89 -9.27
N GLY A 118 -2.25 -4.13 -9.35
CA GLY A 118 -3.13 -4.73 -8.34
C GLY A 118 -2.46 -4.82 -6.97
N GLU A 119 -1.20 -5.25 -6.92
CA GLU A 119 -0.42 -5.28 -5.67
C GLU A 119 -0.18 -3.89 -5.10
N GLN A 120 0.14 -2.91 -5.95
CA GLN A 120 0.30 -1.51 -5.54
C GLN A 120 -1.01 -0.94 -4.97
N LEU A 121 -2.15 -1.22 -5.60
CA LEU A 121 -3.45 -0.76 -5.13
C LEU A 121 -3.78 -1.32 -3.73
N MET A 122 -3.52 -2.60 -3.50
CA MET A 122 -3.72 -3.23 -2.18
C MET A 122 -2.84 -2.58 -1.11
N SER A 123 -1.57 -2.29 -1.44
CA SER A 123 -0.65 -1.58 -0.53
C SER A 123 -1.15 -0.17 -0.18
N VAL A 124 -1.62 0.59 -1.18
CA VAL A 124 -2.18 1.93 -0.97
C VAL A 124 -3.44 1.89 -0.12
N GLN A 125 -4.32 0.90 -0.32
CA GLN A 125 -5.50 0.71 0.52
C GLN A 125 -5.14 0.46 1.99
N GLN A 126 -4.15 -0.40 2.25
CA GLN A 126 -3.67 -0.66 3.62
C GLN A 126 -3.10 0.61 4.28
N MET A 127 -2.36 1.43 3.53
CA MET A 127 -1.86 2.71 4.04
C MET A 127 -2.99 3.70 4.32
N ALA A 128 -4.02 3.74 3.48
CA ALA A 128 -5.18 4.61 3.70
C ALA A 128 -5.96 4.21 4.96
N GLU A 129 -6.17 2.91 5.19
CA GLU A 129 -6.79 2.40 6.41
C GLU A 129 -5.97 2.74 7.66
N ALA A 130 -4.65 2.60 7.61
CA ALA A 130 -3.77 2.99 8.71
C ALA A 130 -3.85 4.49 9.01
N CYS A 131 -3.90 5.33 7.97
CA CYS A 131 -4.02 6.78 8.11
C CYS A 131 -5.36 7.20 8.76
N GLU A 132 -6.47 6.56 8.39
CA GLU A 132 -7.76 6.82 9.04
C GLU A 132 -7.75 6.39 10.52
N GLN A 133 -7.09 5.28 10.87
CA GLN A 133 -6.91 4.88 12.27
C GLN A 133 -6.08 5.91 13.07
N GLU A 134 -4.96 6.39 12.52
CA GLU A 134 -4.15 7.42 13.18
C GLU A 134 -4.92 8.73 13.39
N LYS A 135 -5.75 9.10 12.40
CA LYS A 135 -6.63 10.27 12.50
C LYS A 135 -7.67 10.12 13.61
N GLU A 136 -8.29 8.94 13.77
CA GLU A 136 -9.19 8.67 14.88
C GLU A 136 -8.48 8.76 16.24
N GLU A 137 -7.27 8.21 16.35
CA GLU A 137 -6.44 8.32 17.57
C GLU A 137 -6.10 9.78 17.90
N LEU A 138 -5.73 10.57 16.89
CA LEU A 138 -5.46 12.01 17.03
C LEU A 138 -6.68 12.77 17.55
N ILE A 139 -7.88 12.48 17.04
CA ILE A 139 -9.12 13.09 17.52
C ILE A 139 -9.35 12.75 18.99
N LEU A 140 -9.13 11.50 19.40
CA LEU A 140 -9.27 11.07 20.80
C LEU A 140 -8.25 11.76 21.71
N VAL A 141 -6.99 11.90 21.27
CA VAL A 141 -5.96 12.64 22.01
C VAL A 141 -6.36 14.11 22.15
N GLN A 142 -6.83 14.74 21.07
CA GLN A 142 -7.24 16.14 21.10
C GLN A 142 -8.44 16.36 22.04
N GLN A 143 -9.41 15.45 22.07
CA GLN A 143 -10.54 15.50 23.01
C GLN A 143 -10.08 15.35 24.46
N ARG A 144 -9.13 14.45 24.75
CA ARG A 144 -8.55 14.30 26.09
C ARG A 144 -7.80 15.55 26.52
N SER A 145 -7.00 16.13 25.64
CA SER A 145 -6.26 17.37 25.90
C SER A 145 -7.19 18.57 26.11
N ALA A 146 -8.35 18.61 25.44
CA ALA A 146 -9.34 19.66 25.66
C ALA A 146 -10.02 19.60 27.04
N LEU A 147 -10.02 18.42 27.67
CA LEU A 147 -10.54 18.21 29.03
C LEU A 147 -9.43 18.26 30.09
N PHE A 148 -8.16 18.41 29.68
CA PHE A 148 -7.04 18.49 30.59
C PHE A 148 -6.93 19.91 31.15
N ASP A 149 -7.18 20.05 32.45
CA ASP A 149 -6.96 21.29 33.18
C ASP A 149 -5.63 21.21 33.94
N PRO A 150 -4.57 21.88 33.46
CA PRO A 150 -3.26 21.86 34.11
C PRO A 150 -3.30 22.47 35.51
N ASP A 151 -4.17 23.46 35.75
CA ASP A 151 -4.27 24.12 37.05
C ASP A 151 -4.88 23.17 38.09
N GLN A 152 -5.83 22.34 37.68
CA GLN A 152 -6.39 21.29 38.55
C GLN A 152 -5.33 20.25 38.92
N MET A 153 -4.52 19.79 37.96
CA MET A 153 -3.45 18.83 38.23
C MET A 153 -2.38 19.40 39.15
N ASP A 154 -1.97 20.65 38.92
CA ASP A 154 -0.98 21.32 39.77
C ASP A 154 -1.52 21.50 41.20
N GLN A 155 -2.81 21.79 41.36
CA GLN A 155 -3.45 21.84 42.67
C GLN A 155 -3.45 20.47 43.37
N GLU A 156 -3.82 19.40 42.67
CA GLU A 156 -3.78 18.03 43.23
C GLU A 156 -2.35 17.63 43.62
N MET A 157 -1.36 18.04 42.84
CA MET A 157 0.07 17.81 43.13
C MET A 157 0.54 18.59 44.36
N ILE A 158 0.06 19.82 44.58
CA ILE A 158 0.31 20.60 45.79
C ILE A 158 -0.35 19.92 47.00
N ASP A 159 -1.62 19.55 46.90
CA ASP A 159 -2.37 18.92 47.99
C ASP A 159 -1.72 17.59 48.43
N LEU A 160 -1.27 16.78 47.48
CA LEU A 160 -0.53 15.54 47.78
C LEU A 160 0.82 15.81 48.45
N ARG A 161 1.55 16.85 48.05
CA ARG A 161 2.82 17.24 48.71
C ARG A 161 2.57 17.66 50.16
N ASP A 162 1.55 18.46 50.40
CA ASP A 162 1.18 18.92 51.73
C ASP A 162 0.75 17.75 52.62
N MET A 163 0.00 16.79 52.06
CA MET A 163 -0.35 15.55 52.75
C MET A 163 0.88 14.72 53.12
N ILE A 164 1.85 14.59 52.21
CA ILE A 164 3.11 13.87 52.47
C ILE A 164 3.89 14.57 53.59
N LEU A 165 3.98 15.91 53.58
CA LEU A 165 4.65 16.66 54.64
C LEU A 165 3.97 16.44 55.99
N ALA A 166 2.64 16.52 56.06
CA ALA A 166 1.89 16.28 57.28
C ALA A 166 2.06 14.84 57.81
N LEU A 167 2.10 13.84 56.93
CA LEU A 167 2.36 12.45 57.29
C LEU A 167 3.79 12.26 57.81
N LYS A 168 4.77 12.94 57.21
CA LYS A 168 6.16 12.92 57.66
C LYS A 168 6.30 13.52 59.06
N GLU A 169 5.69 14.68 59.32
CA GLU A 169 5.68 15.27 60.66
C GLU A 169 5.04 14.36 61.71
N LYS A 170 3.97 13.65 61.34
CA LYS A 170 3.36 12.64 62.23
C LYS A 170 4.31 11.48 62.49
N ALA A 171 5.00 10.98 61.47
CA ALA A 171 5.99 9.91 61.62
C ALA A 171 7.14 10.33 62.55
N ASP A 172 7.69 11.54 62.36
CA ASP A 172 8.75 12.09 63.21
C ASP A 172 8.30 12.22 64.68
N LYS A 173 7.04 12.59 64.93
CA LYS A 173 6.45 12.61 66.29
C LYS A 173 6.36 11.21 66.89
N TYR A 174 5.95 10.21 66.10
CA TYR A 174 5.90 8.82 66.58
C TYR A 174 7.30 8.29 66.93
N ASP A 175 8.32 8.63 66.16
CA ASP A 175 9.72 8.27 66.47
C ASP A 175 10.20 8.87 67.80
N CYS A 176 9.84 10.13 68.08
CA CYS A 176 10.13 10.77 69.36
C CYS A 176 9.42 10.06 70.52
N LEU A 177 8.12 9.77 70.37
CA LEU A 177 7.34 9.04 71.37
C LEU A 177 7.84 7.60 71.57
N GLU A 178 8.35 6.95 70.53
CA GLU A 178 8.94 5.62 70.63
C GLU A 178 10.22 5.65 71.47
N LYS A 179 11.08 6.65 71.27
CA LYS A 179 12.29 6.86 72.08
C LYS A 179 11.96 7.14 73.55
N GLU A 180 10.95 7.98 73.82
CA GLU A 180 10.48 8.26 75.18
C GLU A 180 9.92 7.00 75.85
N ASN A 181 9.10 6.22 75.14
CA ASN A 181 8.60 4.93 75.64
C ASN A 181 9.73 3.95 75.95
N LYS A 182 10.75 3.87 75.09
CA LYS A 182 11.95 3.03 75.34
C LYS A 182 12.70 3.50 76.59
N CYS A 183 12.84 4.81 76.81
CA CYS A 183 13.46 5.37 78.01
C CYS A 183 12.65 5.05 79.28
N MET A 184 11.33 5.21 79.21
CA MET A 184 10.42 4.91 80.33
C MET A 184 10.40 3.42 80.67
N LYS A 185 10.43 2.53 79.67
CA LYS A 185 10.56 1.07 79.88
C LYS A 185 11.86 0.70 80.59
N LYS A 186 13.00 1.26 80.17
CA LYS A 186 14.28 1.04 80.86
C LYS A 186 14.24 1.48 82.32
N LYS A 187 13.70 2.68 82.59
CA LYS A 187 13.49 3.16 83.96
C LYS A 187 12.61 2.22 84.77
N LEU A 188 11.50 1.73 84.19
CA LEU A 188 10.62 0.77 84.87
C LEU A 188 11.30 -0.58 85.14
N GLU A 189 12.12 -1.08 84.22
CA GLU A 189 12.91 -2.31 84.41
C GLU A 189 13.95 -2.12 85.53
N GLU A 190 14.62 -0.96 85.59
CA GLU A 190 15.53 -0.58 86.67
C GLU A 190 14.80 -0.48 88.03
N PHE A 191 13.60 0.10 88.06
CA PHE A 191 12.78 0.20 89.29
C PHE A 191 12.17 -1.14 89.73
N CYS A 192 11.86 -2.05 88.81
CA CYS A 192 11.32 -3.38 89.10
C CYS A 192 12.39 -4.44 89.41
N GLY A 193 13.66 -4.18 89.06
CA GLY A 193 14.80 -5.05 89.40
C GLY A 193 15.17 -5.06 90.88
N GLU A 194 14.76 -4.06 91.66
CA GLU A 194 15.09 -3.94 93.10
C GLU A 194 13.95 -4.27 94.08
N LYS A 195 12.74 -4.57 93.61
CA LYS A 195 11.61 -4.90 94.51
C LYS A 195 11.03 -6.28 94.21
N SER A 196 11.35 -7.17 95.14
CA SER A 196 10.67 -8.43 95.44
C SER A 196 9.17 -8.45 95.10
N LYS A 197 8.74 -9.50 94.39
CA LYS A 197 7.40 -10.13 94.36
C LYS A 197 6.18 -9.19 94.44
N PRO A 198 5.29 -9.17 93.43
CA PRO A 198 3.93 -8.72 93.65
C PRO A 198 3.09 -9.88 94.20
N LYS A 199 2.63 -9.73 95.45
CA LYS A 199 1.39 -10.35 95.92
C LYS A 199 0.21 -9.60 95.29
N SER A 200 -0.80 -10.37 94.93
CA SER A 200 -2.18 -10.00 94.64
C SER A 200 -2.68 -8.71 95.30
N SER A 201 -3.31 -7.83 94.52
CA SER A 201 -4.70 -7.44 94.81
C SER A 201 -5.32 -6.84 93.55
N PHE A 202 -6.52 -7.34 93.29
CA PHE A 202 -7.47 -6.92 92.31
C PHE A 202 -8.06 -5.57 92.74
N ASP A 203 -8.14 -4.60 91.83
CA ASP A 203 -9.14 -3.52 91.86
C ASP A 203 -9.45 -3.10 90.42
N GLU A 204 -10.28 -3.91 89.75
CA GLU A 204 -11.03 -3.49 88.56
C GLU A 204 -12.20 -2.63 89.02
N GLY A 205 -11.93 -1.34 89.23
CA GLY A 205 -12.92 -0.38 89.67
C GLY A 205 -12.63 1.00 89.10
N ALA A 206 -13.47 1.42 88.15
CA ALA A 206 -13.64 2.78 87.65
C ALA A 206 -12.58 3.34 86.67
N CYS A 207 -12.79 3.04 85.38
CA CYS A 207 -12.66 4.00 84.28
C CYS A 207 -13.74 3.69 83.24
N GLY A 208 -14.99 4.00 83.59
CA GLY A 208 -16.10 4.05 82.65
C GLY A 208 -16.00 5.26 81.71
N ASP A 209 -16.39 5.05 80.46
CA ASP A 209 -16.69 6.02 79.39
C ASP A 209 -15.58 6.49 78.42
N SER A 210 -14.32 6.07 78.53
CA SER A 210 -13.27 6.43 77.54
C SER A 210 -12.92 5.34 76.51
N VAL A 211 -13.44 4.12 76.69
CA VAL A 211 -13.15 2.93 75.86
C VAL A 211 -14.09 2.72 74.66
N PRO A 212 -15.39 3.10 74.68
CA PRO A 212 -16.28 2.90 73.52
C PRO A 212 -15.84 3.70 72.29
N MET A 213 -15.47 4.97 72.51
CA MET A 213 -15.05 5.89 71.45
C MET A 213 -13.73 5.50 70.79
N THR A 214 -12.81 4.83 71.49
CA THR A 214 -11.55 4.34 70.90
C THR A 214 -11.78 3.04 70.11
N CYS A 215 -12.68 2.16 70.57
CA CYS A 215 -13.06 0.96 69.82
C CYS A 215 -13.81 1.29 68.52
N GLU A 216 -14.72 2.27 68.55
CA GLU A 216 -15.44 2.72 67.35
C GLU A 216 -14.52 3.41 66.34
N LYS A 217 -13.61 4.27 66.81
CA LYS A 217 -12.58 4.87 65.95
C LYS A 217 -11.70 3.82 65.29
N MET A 218 -11.25 2.81 66.04
CA MET A 218 -10.42 1.74 65.52
C MET A 218 -11.18 0.84 64.52
N LYS A 219 -12.50 0.63 64.72
CA LYS A 219 -13.36 -0.06 63.73
C LYS A 219 -13.53 0.76 62.45
N ALA A 220 -13.69 2.07 62.54
CA ALA A 220 -13.79 2.96 61.39
C ALA A 220 -12.48 3.00 60.59
N GLU A 221 -11.33 3.11 61.27
CA GLU A 221 -10.00 3.02 60.65
C GLU A 221 -9.80 1.68 59.94
N LEU A 222 -10.19 0.57 60.58
CA LEU A 222 -10.07 -0.76 59.98
C LEU A 222 -10.98 -0.95 58.75
N GLN A 223 -12.15 -0.29 58.70
CA GLN A 223 -12.99 -0.24 57.51
C GLN A 223 -12.35 0.58 56.39
N LEU A 224 -11.77 1.73 56.71
CA LEU A 224 -11.01 2.56 55.77
C LEU A 224 -9.83 1.80 55.17
N TYR A 225 -9.06 1.09 55.98
CA TYR A 225 -7.96 0.25 55.48
C TYR A 225 -8.44 -0.87 54.56
N LYS A 226 -9.58 -1.50 54.87
CA LYS A 226 -10.18 -2.53 53.99
C LYS A 226 -10.62 -1.94 52.65
N GLN A 227 -11.21 -0.74 52.66
CA GLN A 227 -11.59 -0.05 51.44
C GLN A 227 -10.37 0.32 50.59
N HIS A 228 -9.34 0.91 51.20
CA HIS A 228 -8.08 1.20 50.52
C HIS A 228 -7.40 -0.06 49.97
N TYR A 229 -7.43 -1.17 50.72
CA TYR A 229 -6.88 -2.44 50.24
C TYR A 229 -7.61 -2.96 48.99
N GLU A 230 -8.95 -2.90 48.98
CA GLU A 230 -9.72 -3.30 47.80
C GLU A 230 -9.51 -2.35 46.61
N GLN A 231 -9.39 -1.04 46.85
CA GLN A 231 -8.99 -0.08 45.81
C GLN A 231 -7.62 -0.43 45.22
N LEU A 232 -6.61 -0.67 46.07
CA LEU A 232 -5.27 -1.07 45.63
C LEU A 232 -5.28 -2.37 44.82
N LYS A 233 -6.17 -3.31 45.17
CA LYS A 233 -6.33 -4.58 44.45
C LYS A 233 -6.98 -4.41 43.09
N VAL A 234 -7.83 -3.41 42.91
CA VAL A 234 -8.39 -3.03 41.60
C VAL A 234 -7.31 -2.32 40.77
N GLU A 235 -6.59 -1.35 41.34
CA GLU A 235 -5.48 -0.64 40.68
C GLU A 235 -4.39 -1.61 40.21
N LYS A 236 -4.01 -2.57 41.06
CA LYS A 236 -3.04 -3.62 40.70
C LYS A 236 -3.50 -4.44 39.49
N ARG A 237 -4.81 -4.75 39.39
CA ARG A 237 -5.37 -5.48 38.23
C ARG A 237 -5.32 -4.62 36.97
N ALA A 238 -5.74 -3.36 37.06
CA ALA A 238 -5.69 -2.42 35.94
C ALA A 238 -4.24 -2.22 35.44
N LEU A 239 -3.27 -2.09 36.34
CA LEU A 239 -1.85 -1.99 35.97
C LEU A 239 -1.33 -3.27 35.30
N MET A 240 -1.74 -4.46 35.76
CA MET A 240 -1.37 -5.71 35.08
C MET A 240 -1.93 -5.78 33.66
N GLU A 241 -3.17 -5.34 33.44
CA GLU A 241 -3.79 -5.28 32.11
C GLU A 241 -3.05 -4.28 31.19
N GLN A 242 -2.68 -3.10 31.71
CA GLN A 242 -1.87 -2.14 30.97
C GLN A 242 -0.49 -2.70 30.58
N VAL A 243 0.17 -3.42 31.49
CA VAL A 243 1.45 -4.09 31.20
C VAL A 243 1.29 -5.15 30.11
N GLN A 244 0.19 -5.90 30.11
CA GLN A 244 -0.08 -6.88 29.05
C GLN A 244 -0.32 -6.21 27.69
N LEU A 245 -1.08 -5.11 27.66
CA LEU A 245 -1.31 -4.32 26.46
C LEU A 245 -0.01 -3.72 25.91
N LEU A 246 0.86 -3.20 26.78
CA LEU A 246 2.17 -2.70 26.37
C LEU A 246 3.04 -3.79 25.76
N LYS A 247 3.08 -4.98 26.37
CA LYS A 247 3.81 -6.13 25.79
C LYS A 247 3.30 -6.50 24.39
N LEU A 248 1.98 -6.49 24.18
CA LEU A 248 1.40 -6.74 22.86
C LEU A 248 1.77 -5.65 21.85
N ARG A 249 1.78 -4.38 22.27
CA ARG A 249 2.25 -3.26 21.43
C ARG A 249 3.73 -3.41 21.08
N ASP A 250 4.58 -3.77 22.04
CA ASP A 250 6.00 -3.99 21.81
C ASP A 250 6.26 -5.14 20.83
N CYS A 251 5.50 -6.24 20.92
CA CYS A 251 5.56 -7.33 19.95
C CYS A 251 5.21 -6.84 18.54
N LYS A 252 4.10 -6.11 18.38
CA LYS A 252 3.70 -5.54 17.08
C LYS A 252 4.73 -4.57 16.53
N TYR A 253 5.30 -3.72 17.38
CA TYR A 253 6.37 -2.81 17.00
C TYR A 253 7.59 -3.58 16.47
N TRP A 254 8.01 -4.64 17.15
CA TRP A 254 9.10 -5.48 16.71
C TRP A 254 8.82 -6.20 15.38
N GLU A 255 7.60 -6.71 15.17
CA GLU A 255 7.20 -7.31 13.89
C GLU A 255 7.27 -6.30 12.75
N MET A 256 6.75 -5.08 12.96
CA MET A 256 6.80 -4.02 11.95
C MET A 256 8.23 -3.58 11.65
N LYS A 257 9.07 -3.46 12.69
CA LYS A 257 10.49 -3.17 12.53
C LYS A 257 11.21 -4.23 11.71
N ASN A 258 10.94 -5.51 11.96
CA ASN A 258 11.53 -6.60 11.19
C ASN A 258 11.08 -6.57 9.71
N ARG A 259 9.79 -6.35 9.45
CA ARG A 259 9.26 -6.18 8.08
C ARG A 259 9.92 -5.01 7.36
N LEU A 260 10.12 -3.89 8.04
CA LEU A 260 10.81 -2.74 7.48
C LEU A 260 12.25 -3.10 7.09
N THR A 261 12.99 -3.79 7.96
CA THR A 261 14.36 -4.21 7.64
C THR A 261 14.44 -5.20 6.48
N GLU A 262 13.46 -6.10 6.34
CA GLU A 262 13.37 -7.00 5.18
C GLU A 262 13.11 -6.24 3.88
N GLU A 263 12.20 -5.26 3.90
CA GLU A 263 11.91 -4.43 2.74
C GLU A 263 13.10 -3.53 2.35
N GLU A 264 13.81 -2.96 3.33
CA GLU A 264 15.04 -2.22 3.10
C GLU A 264 16.11 -3.10 2.45
N SER A 265 16.26 -4.35 2.90
CA SER A 265 17.18 -5.32 2.30
C SER A 265 16.79 -5.65 0.85
N LYS A 266 15.50 -5.91 0.58
CA LYS A 266 15.00 -6.17 -0.79
C LYS A 266 15.24 -4.99 -1.70
N ARG A 267 14.97 -3.76 -1.23
CA ARG A 267 15.27 -2.52 -1.96
C ARG A 267 16.75 -2.40 -2.27
N GLY A 268 17.63 -2.69 -1.30
CA GLY A 268 19.08 -2.73 -1.52
C GLY A 268 19.48 -3.73 -2.60
N CYS A 269 18.93 -4.95 -2.59
CA CYS A 269 19.19 -5.94 -3.64
C CYS A 269 18.70 -5.50 -5.03
N LEU A 270 17.54 -4.84 -5.10
CA LEU A 270 17.03 -4.29 -6.35
C LEU A 270 17.87 -3.12 -6.85
N GLN A 271 18.32 -2.25 -5.95
CA GLN A 271 19.22 -1.14 -6.29
C GLN A 271 20.53 -1.66 -6.88
N ASN A 272 21.15 -2.66 -6.26
CA ASN A 272 22.37 -3.28 -6.78
C ASN A 272 22.15 -3.85 -8.20
N LYS A 273 21.02 -4.53 -8.45
CA LYS A 273 20.70 -5.03 -9.80
C LYS A 273 20.51 -3.91 -10.82
N ILE A 274 19.92 -2.79 -10.42
CA ILE A 274 19.77 -1.62 -11.27
C ILE A 274 21.14 -1.04 -11.60
N ASP A 275 22.02 -0.91 -10.60
CA ASP A 275 23.36 -0.39 -10.76
C ASP A 275 24.21 -1.28 -11.69
N ASP A 276 24.12 -2.62 -11.53
CA ASP A 276 24.78 -3.59 -12.42
C ASP A 276 24.35 -3.41 -13.89
N LEU A 277 23.03 -3.27 -14.13
CA LEU A 277 22.47 -3.05 -15.47
C LEU A 277 22.85 -1.68 -16.07
N LEU A 278 23.12 -0.68 -15.23
CA LEU A 278 23.58 0.64 -15.65
C LEU A 278 25.09 0.65 -15.95
N CYS A 279 25.89 -0.19 -15.29
CA CYS A 279 27.33 -0.33 -15.55
C CYS A 279 27.66 -1.20 -16.78
N GLU A 280 26.74 -2.03 -17.26
CA GLU A 280 26.89 -2.83 -18.49
C GLU A 280 26.62 -2.05 -19.80
N ARG A 281 26.39 -0.73 -19.74
CA ARG A 281 26.26 0.19 -20.89
C ARG A 281 27.46 1.11 -21.04
#